data_AF-A0AA38HQA5-F1
#
_entry.id   AF-A0AA38HQA5-F1
#
_cell.length_a   1.000
_cell.length_b   1.000
_cell.length_c   1.000
_cell.angle_alpha   90.00
_cell.angle_beta   90.00
_cell.angle_gamma   90.00
#
_symmetry.space_group_name_H-M   'P 1'
#
loop_
_entity.id
_entity.type
_entity.pdbx_description
1 polymer ?
#
loop_
_entity_poly.entity_id
_entity_poly.type
_entity_poly.pdbx_seq_one_letter_code
_entity_poly.pdbx_strand_id
1 'polypeptide(L)'
;MKTLAFVAFLSISHLVVSGELLDLENLEIPSVDLDDFAAIKERCDKTGGPGTYDKLKASKESLRTCITQFANVTAVREEVEEAKKTGSMDEVFGKYCNKRPKLASCVQDFTDKLRPCLNSDENKALNTTLNVLKQLGDFVCYRDGDRIALFIAEGGVECIQSHIEGIKSCVNSTFKVEPTTINTNSLPTFVMDKKKCDDLGKLQNCVVEELEKCQESTPANIVDALFKFVKRSACPKKKRSVGIYHNIVKRNAALINSFYDSTPALKTNFLKAFKTKCSENVPDGGYEAFTLNLESATHCIRNKTRDEPIFVTPAIDFKANVNRCVWNLIEKTQACLPENEKYWPKFYLDIIQNLIDFLYDNKDILLHISTRAELMNCFQNFKQNNTKKEVAKCFEVPEINSLRKDVVCWKLTNIKDCVSDQVQKKCIRDVAINKLTNDFFKAIIKPCKHV
;
A
#
# COMPACT_ATOMS: atom_id res chain seq x y z
N MET A 1 -26.71 13.83 12.03
CA MET A 1 -25.30 14.04 11.63
C MET A 1 -24.63 12.80 11.04
N LYS A 2 -25.25 11.62 11.13
CA LYS A 2 -25.19 10.60 10.06
C LYS A 2 -25.45 11.21 8.67
N THR A 3 -26.27 12.27 8.64
CA THR A 3 -26.64 13.16 7.53
C THR A 3 -25.53 13.98 6.90
N LEU A 4 -24.47 14.42 7.59
CA LEU A 4 -23.43 15.23 6.92
C LEU A 4 -22.43 14.35 6.20
N ALA A 5 -22.12 13.19 6.79
CA ALA A 5 -21.40 12.13 6.11
C ALA A 5 -22.27 11.49 5.02
N PHE A 6 -23.60 11.34 5.22
CA PHE A 6 -24.52 10.85 4.21
C PHE A 6 -24.87 11.87 3.14
N VAL A 7 -24.90 13.19 3.42
CA VAL A 7 -25.06 14.25 2.41
C VAL A 7 -23.74 14.51 1.72
N ALA A 8 -22.59 14.46 2.38
CA ALA A 8 -21.30 14.48 1.68
C ALA A 8 -21.10 13.21 0.85
N PHE A 9 -21.42 12.03 1.37
CA PHE A 9 -21.34 10.76 0.65
C PHE A 9 -22.44 10.62 -0.40
N LEU A 10 -23.66 11.11 -0.20
CA LEU A 10 -24.71 11.23 -1.23
C LEU A 10 -24.44 12.39 -2.16
N SER A 11 -23.67 13.42 -1.80
CA SER A 11 -23.23 14.46 -2.74
C SER A 11 -22.13 13.88 -3.59
N ILE A 12 -21.17 13.12 -3.02
CA ILE A 12 -20.15 12.37 -3.76
C ILE A 12 -20.79 11.24 -4.57
N SER A 13 -21.81 10.57 -4.05
CA SER A 13 -22.55 9.52 -4.74
C SER A 13 -23.53 10.12 -5.75
N HIS A 14 -24.15 11.28 -5.50
CA HIS A 14 -24.87 12.07 -6.51
C HIS A 14 -23.85 12.50 -7.55
N LEU A 15 -22.77 13.20 -7.23
CA LEU A 15 -21.66 13.52 -8.15
C LEU A 15 -21.21 12.31 -9.01
N VAL A 16 -21.23 11.09 -8.46
CA VAL A 16 -20.92 9.83 -9.17
C VAL A 16 -22.12 9.22 -9.93
N VAL A 17 -23.38 9.50 -9.54
CA VAL A 17 -24.63 8.89 -10.04
C VAL A 17 -25.49 9.85 -10.91
N SER A 18 -25.46 11.16 -10.66
CA SER A 18 -26.05 12.21 -11.48
C SER A 18 -25.20 12.54 -12.72
N GLY A 19 -23.98 12.00 -12.80
CA GLY A 19 -23.05 12.33 -13.89
C GLY A 19 -22.40 13.71 -13.74
N GLU A 20 -22.65 14.45 -12.65
CA GLU A 20 -22.14 15.81 -12.47
C GLU A 20 -20.62 15.89 -12.26
N LEU A 21 -19.92 14.80 -11.92
CA LEU A 21 -18.45 14.79 -11.98
C LEU A 21 -17.93 14.84 -13.44
N LEU A 22 -18.78 14.50 -14.41
CA LEU A 22 -18.44 14.28 -15.81
C LEU A 22 -19.17 15.26 -16.75
N ASP A 23 -20.11 16.02 -16.20
CA ASP A 23 -20.75 17.14 -16.88
C ASP A 23 -20.23 18.46 -16.30
N LEU A 24 -19.11 18.95 -16.83
CA LEU A 24 -18.51 20.23 -16.46
C LEU A 24 -19.41 21.44 -16.81
N GLU A 25 -20.59 21.23 -17.41
CA GLU A 25 -21.55 22.32 -17.71
C GLU A 25 -22.26 22.88 -16.49
N ASN A 26 -22.54 22.08 -15.46
CA ASN A 26 -23.37 22.51 -14.33
C ASN A 26 -22.88 21.97 -12.98
N LEU A 27 -21.59 22.11 -12.66
CA LEU A 27 -21.10 21.80 -11.32
C LEU A 27 -21.56 22.86 -10.30
N GLU A 28 -22.85 22.88 -9.97
CA GLU A 28 -23.31 23.55 -8.75
C GLU A 28 -22.92 22.69 -7.56
N ILE A 29 -21.94 23.16 -6.77
CA ILE A 29 -21.68 22.59 -5.45
C ILE A 29 -22.99 22.73 -4.67
N PRO A 30 -23.67 21.63 -4.27
CA PRO A 30 -24.95 21.75 -3.58
C PRO A 30 -24.74 22.61 -2.33
N SER A 31 -25.44 23.74 -2.28
CA SER A 31 -25.42 24.63 -1.12
C SER A 31 -26.20 23.97 0.00
N VAL A 32 -25.55 23.05 0.72
CA VAL A 32 -26.11 22.43 1.91
C VAL A 32 -26.25 23.52 2.96
N ASP A 33 -27.46 24.05 3.18
CA ASP A 33 -27.68 24.95 4.29
C ASP A 33 -27.62 24.15 5.60
N LEU A 34 -26.78 24.59 6.55
CA LEU A 34 -26.74 23.96 7.87
C LEU A 34 -27.97 24.34 8.68
N ASP A 35 -28.63 25.44 8.29
CA ASP A 35 -29.87 25.93 8.91
C ASP A 35 -31.07 25.04 8.55
N ASP A 36 -31.01 24.30 7.43
CA ASP A 36 -32.04 23.32 7.02
C ASP A 36 -32.06 22.06 7.91
N PHE A 37 -31.06 21.89 8.78
CA PHE A 37 -30.93 20.74 9.66
C PHE A 37 -30.92 21.16 11.13
N ALA A 38 -32.09 21.55 11.65
CA ALA A 38 -32.30 21.90 13.07
C ALA A 38 -31.72 20.84 14.05
N ALA A 39 -31.72 19.57 13.65
CA ALA A 39 -31.13 18.45 14.38
C ALA A 39 -29.59 18.51 14.57
N ILE A 40 -28.88 19.34 13.79
CA ILE A 40 -27.43 19.57 13.93
C ILE A 40 -27.17 20.53 15.06
N LYS A 41 -27.90 21.65 15.11
CA LYS A 41 -27.81 22.65 16.17
C LYS A 41 -28.07 22.03 17.52
N GLU A 42 -29.20 21.33 17.66
CA GLU A 42 -29.58 20.65 18.89
C GLU A 42 -28.52 19.64 19.38
N ARG A 43 -27.85 18.93 18.45
CA ARG A 43 -26.81 17.94 18.80
C ARG A 43 -25.47 18.56 19.15
N CYS A 44 -25.04 19.58 18.40
CA CYS A 44 -23.85 20.36 18.71
C CYS A 44 -23.97 20.98 20.11
N ASP A 45 -25.15 21.53 20.43
CA ASP A 45 -25.41 22.13 21.73
C ASP A 45 -25.46 21.07 22.85
N LYS A 46 -26.06 19.89 22.59
CA LYS A 46 -26.12 18.79 23.57
C LYS A 46 -24.78 18.08 23.80
N THR A 47 -23.92 17.94 22.79
CA THR A 47 -22.73 17.06 22.85
C THR A 47 -21.42 17.83 22.88
N GLY A 48 -21.33 18.96 22.16
CA GLY A 48 -20.13 19.79 22.09
C GLY A 48 -20.11 20.96 23.07
N GLY A 49 -21.27 21.32 23.63
CA GLY A 49 -21.45 22.45 24.54
C GLY A 49 -21.72 23.79 23.83
N PRO A 50 -22.01 24.86 24.59
CA PRO A 50 -22.42 26.16 24.03
C PRO A 50 -21.40 26.76 23.04
N GLY A 51 -21.88 27.29 21.93
CA GLY A 51 -21.06 27.94 20.88
C GLY A 51 -20.35 26.98 19.93
N THR A 52 -20.53 25.66 20.06
CA THR A 52 -19.99 24.67 19.13
C THR A 52 -20.63 24.78 17.75
N TYR A 53 -21.95 24.96 17.70
CA TYR A 53 -22.68 25.13 16.45
C TYR A 53 -22.22 26.38 15.67
N ASP A 54 -21.99 27.49 16.36
CA ASP A 54 -21.55 28.74 15.72
C ASP A 54 -20.14 28.62 15.12
N LYS A 55 -19.24 27.91 15.82
CA LYS A 55 -17.90 27.58 15.29
C LYS A 55 -17.98 26.68 14.06
N LEU A 56 -18.87 25.69 14.08
CA LEU A 56 -19.12 24.82 12.93
C LEU A 56 -19.68 25.62 11.74
N LYS A 57 -20.65 26.50 11.97
CA LYS A 57 -21.24 27.38 10.95
C LYS A 57 -20.20 28.30 10.31
N ALA A 58 -19.34 28.94 11.12
CA ALA A 58 -18.25 29.76 10.62
C ALA A 58 -17.22 28.95 9.78
N SER A 59 -16.97 27.69 10.16
CA SER A 59 -16.05 26.82 9.42
C SER A 59 -16.59 26.33 8.09
N LYS A 60 -17.92 26.27 7.91
CA LYS A 60 -18.54 25.99 6.60
C LYS A 60 -18.21 27.08 5.59
N GLU A 61 -18.38 28.35 5.96
CA GLU A 61 -18.07 29.48 5.08
C GLU A 61 -16.57 29.54 4.74
N SER A 62 -15.74 29.20 5.73
CA SER A 62 -14.29 29.05 5.53
C SER A 62 -13.97 27.90 4.57
N LEU A 63 -14.62 26.74 4.70
CA LEU A 63 -14.46 25.60 3.80
C LEU A 63 -14.88 25.95 2.37
N ARG A 64 -16.03 26.62 2.19
CA ARG A 64 -16.53 27.06 0.87
C ARG A 64 -15.54 28.01 0.20
N THR A 65 -15.07 29.01 0.94
CA THR A 65 -14.04 29.95 0.47
C THR A 65 -12.74 29.23 0.13
N CYS A 66 -12.35 28.24 0.94
CA CYS A 66 -11.15 27.46 0.70
C CYS A 66 -11.28 26.66 -0.61
N ILE A 67 -12.35 25.89 -0.80
CA ILE A 67 -12.57 25.04 -2.00
C ILE A 67 -12.62 25.87 -3.29
N THR A 68 -13.29 27.03 -3.27
CA THR A 68 -13.43 27.90 -4.45
C THR A 68 -12.11 28.50 -4.93
N GLN A 69 -11.06 28.54 -4.10
CA GLN A 69 -9.72 29.01 -4.50
C GLN A 69 -8.91 27.97 -5.30
N PHE A 70 -9.37 26.72 -5.41
CA PHE A 70 -8.59 25.65 -6.03
C PHE A 70 -8.81 25.50 -7.53
N ALA A 71 -10.05 25.68 -7.97
CA ALA A 71 -10.47 25.44 -9.33
C ALA A 71 -11.72 26.29 -9.62
N ASN A 72 -11.60 27.20 -10.59
CA ASN A 72 -12.79 27.69 -11.29
C ASN A 72 -13.16 26.59 -12.28
N VAL A 73 -14.33 25.97 -12.08
CA VAL A 73 -14.78 24.81 -12.86
C VAL A 73 -14.78 25.11 -14.36
N THR A 74 -15.20 26.33 -14.75
CA THR A 74 -15.20 26.78 -16.14
C THR A 74 -13.78 26.85 -16.71
N ALA A 75 -12.82 27.38 -15.95
CA ALA A 75 -11.43 27.44 -16.39
C ALA A 75 -10.79 26.04 -16.50
N VAL A 76 -11.11 25.13 -15.57
CA VAL A 76 -10.62 23.74 -15.64
C VAL A 76 -11.15 23.06 -16.90
N ARG A 77 -12.42 23.27 -17.24
CA ARG A 77 -13.02 22.73 -18.45
C ARG A 77 -12.32 23.21 -19.71
N GLU A 78 -12.10 24.52 -19.83
CA GLU A 78 -11.39 25.11 -20.96
C GLU A 78 -9.96 24.57 -21.09
N GLU A 79 -9.24 24.45 -19.97
CA GLU A 79 -7.90 23.85 -19.92
C GLU A 79 -7.91 22.38 -20.39
N VAL A 80 -8.89 21.59 -19.96
CA VAL A 80 -9.01 20.17 -20.34
C VAL A 80 -9.38 20.01 -21.82
N GLU A 81 -10.32 20.79 -22.35
CA GLU A 81 -10.72 20.72 -23.77
C GLU A 81 -9.58 21.12 -24.71
N GLU A 82 -8.77 22.11 -24.33
CA GLU A 82 -7.59 22.47 -25.12
C GLU A 82 -6.48 21.41 -25.00
N ALA A 83 -6.26 20.88 -23.80
CA ALA A 83 -5.30 19.81 -23.57
C ALA A 83 -5.70 18.49 -24.24
N LYS A 84 -7.00 18.23 -24.44
CA LYS A 84 -7.52 17.07 -25.19
C LYS A 84 -7.05 17.10 -26.65
N LYS A 85 -6.96 18.30 -27.27
CA LYS A 85 -6.49 18.46 -28.66
C LYS A 85 -4.98 18.23 -28.80
N THR A 86 -4.21 18.56 -27.77
CA THR A 86 -2.74 18.49 -27.79
C THR A 86 -2.18 17.22 -27.13
N GLY A 87 -3.02 16.46 -26.42
CA GLY A 87 -2.62 15.27 -25.68
C GLY A 87 -1.91 15.55 -24.35
N SER A 88 -2.03 16.77 -23.80
CA SER A 88 -1.31 17.26 -22.60
C SER A 88 -2.18 17.33 -21.33
N MET A 89 -3.23 16.50 -21.27
CA MET A 89 -4.21 16.54 -20.17
C MET A 89 -3.61 16.21 -18.80
N ASP A 90 -2.57 15.38 -18.76
CA ASP A 90 -1.79 15.05 -17.56
C ASP A 90 -1.14 16.28 -16.92
N GLU A 91 -0.67 17.26 -17.71
CA GLU A 91 -0.13 18.52 -17.18
C GLU A 91 -1.22 19.34 -16.47
N VAL A 92 -2.42 19.39 -17.06
CA VAL A 92 -3.59 20.06 -16.47
C VAL A 92 -3.99 19.37 -15.18
N PHE A 93 -4.18 18.05 -15.19
CA PHE A 93 -4.55 17.33 -13.97
C PHE A 93 -3.45 17.39 -12.91
N GLY A 94 -2.18 17.38 -13.29
CA GLY A 94 -1.04 17.50 -12.39
C GLY A 94 -1.07 18.81 -11.60
N LYS A 95 -1.38 19.92 -12.29
CA LYS A 95 -1.58 21.24 -11.65
C LYS A 95 -2.65 21.21 -10.57
N TYR A 96 -3.77 20.51 -10.77
CA TYR A 96 -4.83 20.42 -9.76
C TYR A 96 -4.53 19.38 -8.67
N CYS A 97 -3.95 18.25 -9.05
CA CYS A 97 -3.53 17.18 -8.14
C CYS A 97 -2.47 17.63 -7.13
N ASN A 98 -1.57 18.53 -7.53
CA ASN A 98 -0.58 19.13 -6.64
C ASN A 98 -1.21 20.01 -5.54
N LYS A 99 -2.45 20.47 -5.71
CA LYS A 99 -3.13 21.28 -4.69
C LYS A 99 -3.83 20.44 -3.61
N ARG A 100 -3.83 19.10 -3.73
CA ARG A 100 -4.49 18.17 -2.79
C ARG A 100 -4.11 18.35 -1.32
N PRO A 101 -2.84 18.57 -0.93
CA PRO A 101 -2.49 18.77 0.48
C PRO A 101 -3.19 19.98 1.09
N LYS A 102 -3.29 21.07 0.32
CA LYS A 102 -3.97 22.29 0.74
C LYS A 102 -5.50 22.08 0.77
N LEU A 103 -6.08 21.34 -0.17
CA LEU A 103 -7.50 20.96 -0.12
C LEU A 103 -7.83 20.09 1.11
N ALA A 104 -6.95 19.13 1.44
CA ALA A 104 -7.09 18.30 2.64
C ALA A 104 -7.10 19.15 3.92
N SER A 105 -6.30 20.22 3.97
CA SER A 105 -6.29 21.15 5.11
C SER A 105 -7.60 21.92 5.26
N CYS A 106 -8.25 22.31 4.15
CA CYS A 106 -9.57 22.95 4.17
C CYS A 106 -10.63 22.03 4.81
N VAL A 107 -10.66 20.78 4.36
CA VAL A 107 -11.60 19.77 4.85
C VAL A 107 -11.32 19.45 6.31
N GLN A 108 -10.05 19.41 6.72
CA GLN A 108 -9.66 19.10 8.08
C GLN A 108 -10.23 20.09 9.10
N ASP A 109 -10.09 21.40 8.85
CA ASP A 109 -10.59 22.46 9.74
C ASP A 109 -12.10 22.34 10.01
N PHE A 110 -12.87 22.09 8.95
CA PHE A 110 -14.31 21.84 9.07
C PHE A 110 -14.61 20.57 9.85
N THR A 111 -13.90 19.47 9.54
CA THR A 111 -14.14 18.19 10.21
C THR A 111 -13.76 18.22 11.69
N ASP A 112 -12.72 18.97 12.06
CA ASP A 112 -12.28 19.13 13.45
C ASP A 112 -13.32 19.86 14.29
N LYS A 113 -14.00 20.86 13.70
CA LYS A 113 -15.11 21.60 14.34
C LYS A 113 -16.43 20.84 14.32
N LEU A 114 -16.56 19.87 13.40
CA LEU A 114 -17.71 18.96 13.33
C LEU A 114 -17.63 17.85 14.38
N ARG A 115 -16.44 17.30 14.67
CA ARG A 115 -16.25 16.15 15.58
C ARG A 115 -16.91 16.30 16.96
N PRO A 116 -16.87 17.46 17.66
CA PRO A 116 -17.53 17.64 18.95
C PRO A 116 -19.06 17.52 18.89
N CYS A 117 -19.65 17.71 17.71
CA CYS A 117 -21.07 17.52 17.49
C CYS A 117 -21.48 16.04 17.25
N LEU A 118 -20.50 15.14 17.08
CA LEU A 118 -20.72 13.75 16.68
C LEU A 118 -20.56 12.79 17.85
N ASN A 119 -21.40 11.76 17.89
CA ASN A 119 -21.17 10.62 18.79
C ASN A 119 -20.10 9.65 18.22
N SER A 120 -19.76 8.62 18.98
CA SER A 120 -18.70 7.66 18.63
C SER A 120 -18.90 6.98 17.27
N ASP A 121 -20.13 6.55 16.95
CA ASP A 121 -20.40 5.87 15.68
C ASP A 121 -20.46 6.82 14.50
N GLU A 122 -20.94 8.05 14.70
CA GLU A 122 -20.89 9.12 13.70
C GLU A 122 -19.44 9.55 13.42
N ASN A 123 -18.59 9.62 14.43
CA ASN A 123 -17.16 9.87 14.25
C ASN A 123 -16.47 8.76 13.46
N LYS A 124 -16.83 7.49 13.69
CA LYS A 124 -16.33 6.36 12.88
C LYS A 124 -16.78 6.47 11.42
N ALA A 125 -18.04 6.83 11.18
CA ALA A 125 -18.56 7.04 9.83
C ALA A 125 -17.85 8.21 9.13
N LEU A 126 -17.68 9.35 9.81
CA LEU A 126 -16.92 10.50 9.31
C LEU A 126 -15.49 10.11 8.92
N ASN A 127 -14.77 9.41 9.79
CA ASN A 127 -13.42 8.94 9.50
C ASN A 127 -13.37 7.99 8.30
N THR A 128 -14.37 7.12 8.16
CA THR A 128 -14.50 6.24 7.00
C THR A 128 -14.71 7.05 5.73
N THR A 129 -15.61 8.05 5.74
CA THR A 129 -15.85 8.94 4.60
C THR A 129 -14.61 9.75 4.22
N LEU A 130 -13.90 10.32 5.19
CA LEU A 130 -12.65 11.05 4.94
C LEU A 130 -11.56 10.14 4.36
N ASN A 131 -11.47 8.90 4.82
CA ASN A 131 -10.58 7.91 4.24
C ASN A 131 -10.97 7.58 2.79
N VAL A 132 -12.26 7.39 2.50
CA VAL A 132 -12.74 7.17 1.12
C VAL A 132 -12.41 8.36 0.23
N LEU A 133 -12.67 9.59 0.67
CA LEU A 133 -12.35 10.82 -0.07
C LEU A 133 -10.86 10.95 -0.37
N LYS A 134 -10.00 10.70 0.62
CA LYS A 134 -8.54 10.68 0.43
C LYS A 134 -8.14 9.67 -0.63
N GLN A 135 -8.71 8.47 -0.56
CA GLN A 135 -8.42 7.36 -1.46
C GLN A 135 -8.94 7.62 -2.88
N LEU A 136 -10.12 8.22 -3.04
CA LEU A 136 -10.61 8.70 -4.33
C LEU A 136 -9.65 9.72 -4.94
N GLY A 137 -9.19 10.69 -4.14
CA GLY A 137 -8.18 11.65 -4.57
C GLY A 137 -6.85 10.98 -4.97
N ASP A 138 -6.39 9.97 -4.23
CA ASP A 138 -5.19 9.19 -4.58
C ASP A 138 -5.37 8.39 -5.88
N PHE A 139 -6.57 7.90 -6.14
CA PHE A 139 -6.88 7.15 -7.36
C PHE A 139 -6.88 8.07 -8.58
N VAL A 140 -7.61 9.18 -8.51
CA VAL A 140 -7.74 10.16 -9.61
C VAL A 140 -6.38 10.79 -9.91
N CYS A 141 -5.66 11.22 -8.88
CA CYS A 141 -4.35 11.85 -9.02
C CYS A 141 -3.18 10.85 -9.06
N TYR A 142 -3.43 9.62 -9.48
CA TYR A 142 -2.36 8.67 -9.74
C TYR A 142 -1.51 9.21 -10.90
N ARG A 143 -0.19 9.37 -10.67
CA ARG A 143 0.76 9.96 -11.63
C ARG A 143 0.20 11.24 -12.24
N ASP A 144 -0.03 12.24 -11.39
CA ASP A 144 -0.48 13.56 -11.82
C ASP A 144 -1.78 13.57 -12.64
N GLY A 145 -2.60 12.53 -12.53
CA GLY A 145 -3.89 12.46 -13.22
C GLY A 145 -3.92 11.55 -14.44
N ASP A 146 -2.90 10.74 -14.70
CA ASP A 146 -2.86 9.77 -15.81
C ASP A 146 -4.17 8.99 -15.97
N ARG A 147 -4.78 8.55 -14.86
CA ARG A 147 -6.02 7.74 -14.92
C ARG A 147 -7.23 8.54 -15.39
N ILE A 148 -7.35 9.80 -14.97
CA ILE A 148 -8.46 10.64 -15.39
C ILE A 148 -8.22 11.18 -16.81
N ALA A 149 -6.96 11.47 -17.17
CA ALA A 149 -6.56 11.81 -18.53
C ALA A 149 -6.88 10.67 -19.51
N LEU A 150 -6.47 9.43 -19.17
CA LEU A 150 -6.78 8.25 -19.98
C LEU A 150 -8.29 8.00 -20.07
N PHE A 151 -9.02 8.16 -18.96
CA PHE A 151 -10.46 8.02 -18.95
C PHE A 151 -11.14 8.97 -19.95
N ILE A 152 -10.73 10.25 -19.98
CA ILE A 152 -11.29 11.26 -20.88
C ILE A 152 -10.82 11.06 -22.32
N ALA A 153 -9.55 10.70 -22.53
CA ALA A 153 -9.00 10.44 -23.86
C ALA A 153 -9.74 9.31 -24.59
N GLU A 154 -10.15 8.28 -23.84
CA GLU A 154 -10.84 7.09 -24.34
C GLU A 154 -12.37 7.26 -24.38
N GLY A 155 -12.86 8.50 -24.37
CA GLY A 155 -14.29 8.80 -24.50
C GLY A 155 -15.12 8.42 -23.27
N GLY A 156 -14.50 8.34 -22.08
CA GLY A 156 -15.17 7.86 -20.88
C GLY A 156 -16.30 8.77 -20.40
N VAL A 157 -16.19 10.08 -20.63
CA VAL A 157 -17.25 11.05 -20.30
C VAL A 157 -18.47 10.78 -21.17
N GLU A 158 -18.25 10.69 -22.48
CA GLU A 158 -19.27 10.45 -23.49
C GLU A 158 -19.95 9.07 -23.28
N CYS A 159 -19.15 8.08 -22.92
CA CYS A 159 -19.61 6.74 -22.54
C CYS A 159 -20.53 6.75 -21.32
N ILE A 160 -20.19 7.47 -20.25
CA ILE A 160 -21.07 7.57 -19.08
C ILE A 160 -22.34 8.33 -19.42
N GLN A 161 -22.25 9.42 -20.18
CA GLN A 161 -23.41 10.23 -20.58
C GLN A 161 -24.40 9.41 -21.43
N SER A 162 -23.91 8.64 -22.41
CA SER A 162 -24.77 7.82 -23.27
C SER A 162 -25.42 6.64 -22.54
N HIS A 163 -24.83 6.22 -21.41
CA HIS A 163 -25.31 5.10 -20.60
C HIS A 163 -25.89 5.49 -19.23
N ILE A 164 -26.12 6.79 -18.99
CA ILE A 164 -26.49 7.33 -17.68
C ILE A 164 -27.80 6.73 -17.13
N GLU A 165 -28.78 6.44 -17.99
CA GLU A 165 -30.04 5.81 -17.59
C GLU A 165 -29.86 4.36 -17.14
N GLY A 166 -28.95 3.62 -17.77
CA GLY A 166 -28.55 2.28 -17.33
C GLY A 166 -27.87 2.33 -15.96
N ILE A 167 -26.97 3.30 -15.75
CA ILE A 167 -26.30 3.52 -14.47
C ILE A 167 -27.31 3.90 -13.37
N LYS A 168 -28.27 4.79 -13.65
CA LYS A 168 -29.36 5.14 -12.73
C LYS A 168 -30.19 3.91 -12.34
N SER A 169 -30.50 3.05 -13.32
CA SER A 169 -31.18 1.77 -13.08
C SER A 169 -30.37 0.84 -12.17
N CYS A 170 -29.04 0.77 -12.34
CA CYS A 170 -28.15 0.02 -11.44
C CYS A 170 -28.22 0.50 -10.00
N VAL A 171 -28.30 1.81 -9.77
CA VAL A 171 -28.41 2.40 -8.43
C VAL A 171 -29.78 2.12 -7.82
N ASN A 172 -30.84 2.37 -8.57
CA ASN A 172 -32.22 2.16 -8.12
C ASN A 172 -32.48 0.69 -7.75
N SER A 173 -32.01 -0.25 -8.58
CA SER A 173 -32.13 -1.69 -8.34
C SER A 173 -31.29 -2.17 -7.16
N THR A 174 -30.09 -1.59 -6.95
CA THR A 174 -29.19 -1.99 -5.87
C THR A 174 -29.66 -1.46 -4.50
N PHE A 175 -30.04 -0.19 -4.43
CA PHE A 175 -30.33 0.47 -3.15
C PHE A 175 -31.82 0.63 -2.85
N LYS A 176 -32.72 0.25 -3.76
CA LYS A 176 -34.18 0.39 -3.63
C LYS A 176 -34.58 1.77 -3.10
N VAL A 177 -34.04 2.81 -3.71
CA VAL A 177 -34.32 4.19 -3.32
C VAL A 177 -35.71 4.55 -3.86
N GLU A 178 -36.72 4.62 -2.99
CA GLU A 178 -38.01 5.20 -3.38
C GLU A 178 -37.86 6.74 -3.47
N PRO A 179 -38.32 7.40 -4.55
CA PRO A 179 -37.90 8.78 -4.84
C PRO A 179 -38.53 9.88 -3.96
N THR A 180 -39.38 9.57 -2.98
CA THR A 180 -40.35 10.59 -2.51
C THR A 180 -40.39 10.89 -1.01
N THR A 181 -39.60 10.28 -0.13
CA THR A 181 -39.60 10.72 1.28
C THR A 181 -38.23 10.63 1.96
N ILE A 182 -37.38 11.64 1.75
CA ILE A 182 -36.35 11.95 2.75
C ILE A 182 -37.09 12.52 3.97
N ASN A 183 -37.46 11.66 4.90
CA ASN A 183 -38.07 12.07 6.16
C ASN A 183 -37.04 12.89 6.95
N THR A 184 -37.25 14.20 7.07
CA THR A 184 -36.39 15.14 7.80
C THR A 184 -36.26 14.80 9.29
N ASN A 185 -37.14 13.93 9.81
CA ASN A 185 -37.17 13.50 11.21
C ASN A 185 -36.53 12.14 11.47
N SER A 186 -36.23 11.31 10.46
CA SER A 186 -35.58 10.02 10.65
C SER A 186 -34.59 9.70 9.53
N LEU A 187 -33.32 9.58 9.92
CA LEU A 187 -32.18 9.66 9.02
C LEU A 187 -31.57 8.27 8.74
N PRO A 188 -31.32 7.90 7.46
CA PRO A 188 -30.65 6.66 7.12
C PRO A 188 -29.26 6.57 7.76
N THR A 189 -28.97 5.42 8.37
CA THR A 189 -27.67 5.17 9.00
C THR A 189 -26.70 4.61 7.98
N PHE A 190 -25.76 5.43 7.49
CA PHE A 190 -24.68 4.97 6.62
C PHE A 190 -23.51 4.42 7.44
N VAL A 191 -23.72 3.24 8.01
CA VAL A 191 -22.62 2.40 8.46
C VAL A 191 -22.33 1.46 7.29
N MET A 192 -21.10 1.50 6.78
CA MET A 192 -20.66 0.61 5.71
C MET A 192 -20.49 -0.81 6.27
N ASP A 193 -21.62 -1.49 6.46
CA ASP A 193 -21.67 -2.85 6.97
C ASP A 193 -21.45 -3.87 5.84
N LYS A 194 -21.44 -5.15 6.21
CA LYS A 194 -21.22 -6.24 5.24
C LYS A 194 -22.27 -6.22 4.12
N LYS A 195 -23.53 -5.92 4.43
CA LYS A 195 -24.62 -5.90 3.46
C LYS A 195 -24.42 -4.75 2.47
N LYS A 196 -24.10 -3.55 2.96
CA LYS A 196 -23.80 -2.38 2.12
C LYS A 196 -22.57 -2.57 1.24
N CYS A 197 -21.61 -3.36 1.69
CA CYS A 197 -20.46 -3.76 0.87
C CYS A 197 -20.76 -4.80 -0.20
N ASP A 198 -21.66 -5.73 0.08
CA ASP A 198 -22.16 -6.66 -0.92
C ASP A 198 -23.02 -5.91 -1.95
N ASP A 199 -23.85 -4.95 -1.51
CA ASP A 199 -24.61 -4.05 -2.39
C ASP A 199 -23.68 -3.18 -3.26
N LEU A 200 -22.61 -2.62 -2.69
CA LEU A 200 -21.59 -1.90 -3.48
C LEU A 200 -20.91 -2.79 -4.52
N GLY A 201 -20.81 -4.10 -4.27
CA GLY A 201 -20.34 -5.06 -5.26
C GLY A 201 -21.34 -5.34 -6.38
N LYS A 202 -22.64 -5.35 -6.08
CA LYS A 202 -23.69 -5.47 -7.10
C LYS A 202 -23.75 -4.21 -7.98
N LEU A 203 -23.67 -3.03 -7.35
CA LEU A 203 -23.61 -1.77 -8.07
C LEU A 203 -22.40 -1.74 -9.01
N GLN A 204 -21.21 -2.09 -8.49
CA GLN A 204 -20.00 -2.18 -9.29
C GLN A 204 -20.21 -3.03 -10.55
N ASN A 205 -20.69 -4.27 -10.39
CA ASN A 205 -20.87 -5.17 -11.52
C ASN A 205 -21.85 -4.60 -12.55
N CYS A 206 -22.99 -4.09 -12.08
CA CYS A 206 -24.02 -3.53 -12.96
C CYS A 206 -23.50 -2.30 -13.73
N VAL A 207 -22.79 -1.38 -13.06
CA VAL A 207 -22.25 -0.18 -13.72
C VAL A 207 -21.16 -0.56 -14.72
N VAL A 208 -20.29 -1.52 -14.38
CA VAL A 208 -19.22 -1.98 -15.29
C VAL A 208 -19.83 -2.67 -16.52
N GLU A 209 -20.82 -3.55 -16.34
CA GLU A 209 -21.55 -4.20 -17.44
C GLU A 209 -22.24 -3.18 -18.37
N GLU A 210 -22.72 -2.07 -17.81
CA GLU A 210 -23.31 -1.01 -18.62
C GLU A 210 -22.24 -0.25 -19.43
N LEU A 211 -21.09 0.04 -18.84
CA LEU A 211 -19.99 0.76 -19.50
C LEU A 211 -19.19 -0.10 -20.47
N GLU A 212 -19.23 -1.43 -20.33
CA GLU A 212 -18.66 -2.38 -21.30
C GLU A 212 -19.39 -2.34 -22.65
N LYS A 213 -20.56 -1.70 -22.73
CA LYS A 213 -21.30 -1.48 -23.99
C LYS A 213 -20.75 -0.33 -24.83
N CYS A 214 -19.85 0.49 -24.26
CA CYS A 214 -19.17 1.56 -24.98
C CYS A 214 -18.17 0.99 -26.00
N GLN A 215 -17.79 1.82 -26.96
CA GLN A 215 -16.84 1.42 -28.02
C GLN A 215 -15.49 1.02 -27.45
N GLU A 216 -14.99 1.76 -26.46
CA GLU A 216 -13.75 1.47 -25.76
C GLU A 216 -14.03 0.82 -24.40
N SER A 217 -13.25 -0.20 -24.05
CA SER A 217 -13.36 -0.88 -22.75
C SER A 217 -12.61 -0.15 -21.63
N THR A 218 -11.76 0.81 -21.96
CA THR A 218 -10.92 1.54 -21.01
C THR A 218 -11.73 2.29 -19.94
N PRO A 219 -12.82 3.00 -20.27
CA PRO A 219 -13.70 3.62 -19.27
C PRO A 219 -14.26 2.63 -18.25
N ALA A 220 -14.76 1.48 -18.71
CA ALA A 220 -15.29 0.42 -17.83
C ALA A 220 -14.21 -0.12 -16.89
N ASN A 221 -12.99 -0.36 -17.41
CA ASN A 221 -11.85 -0.84 -16.63
C ASN A 221 -11.42 0.15 -15.54
N ILE A 222 -11.43 1.46 -15.84
CA ILE A 222 -11.07 2.51 -14.87
C ILE A 222 -12.15 2.63 -13.78
N VAL A 223 -13.43 2.56 -14.15
CA VAL A 223 -14.55 2.59 -13.19
C VAL A 223 -14.55 1.34 -12.32
N ASP A 224 -14.29 0.16 -12.87
CA ASP A 224 -14.10 -1.08 -12.10
C ASP A 224 -12.95 -0.96 -11.10
N ALA A 225 -11.80 -0.42 -11.55
CA ALA A 225 -10.66 -0.17 -10.68
C ALA A 225 -10.98 0.82 -9.56
N LEU A 226 -11.78 1.86 -9.84
CA LEU A 226 -12.27 2.83 -8.86
C LEU A 226 -13.16 2.15 -7.80
N PHE A 227 -14.14 1.34 -8.21
CA PHE A 227 -15.00 0.58 -7.29
C PHE A 227 -14.19 -0.37 -6.41
N LYS A 228 -13.23 -1.09 -7.00
CA LYS A 228 -12.31 -1.97 -6.24
C LYS A 228 -11.50 -1.17 -5.22
N PHE A 229 -11.05 0.03 -5.58
CA PHE A 229 -10.30 0.92 -4.70
C PHE A 229 -11.16 1.42 -3.53
N VAL A 230 -12.38 1.88 -3.80
CA VAL A 230 -13.35 2.34 -2.79
C VAL A 230 -13.74 1.19 -1.85
N LYS A 231 -14.07 0.01 -2.39
CA LYS A 231 -14.43 -1.18 -1.59
C LYS A 231 -13.30 -1.58 -0.64
N ARG A 232 -12.04 -1.49 -1.08
CA ARG A 232 -10.88 -1.80 -0.22
C ARG A 232 -10.78 -0.87 0.99
N SER A 233 -11.21 0.37 0.84
CA SER A 233 -11.05 1.45 1.83
C SER A 233 -12.27 1.65 2.72
N ALA A 234 -13.47 1.43 2.18
CA ALA A 234 -14.74 1.65 2.86
C ALA A 234 -15.28 0.40 3.56
N CYS A 235 -15.05 -0.78 2.97
CA CYS A 235 -15.64 -2.00 3.49
C CYS A 235 -14.83 -2.58 4.64
N PRO A 236 -15.48 -3.01 5.74
CA PRO A 236 -14.83 -3.80 6.75
C PRO A 236 -14.22 -5.00 6.03
N LYS A 237 -12.90 -5.15 6.18
CA LYS A 237 -12.21 -6.32 5.66
C LYS A 237 -13.01 -7.51 6.18
N LYS A 238 -13.63 -8.33 5.30
CA LYS A 238 -13.92 -9.72 5.65
C LYS A 238 -12.68 -10.17 6.41
N LYS A 239 -12.81 -10.75 7.61
CA LYS A 239 -11.69 -11.42 8.27
C LYS A 239 -11.15 -12.38 7.22
N ARG A 240 -10.17 -11.93 6.45
CA ARG A 240 -9.67 -12.64 5.29
C ARG A 240 -9.02 -13.81 5.97
N SER A 241 -9.60 -14.97 5.76
CA SER A 241 -9.20 -16.19 6.44
C SER A 241 -7.69 -16.25 6.41
N VAL A 242 -7.12 -16.64 7.54
CA VAL A 242 -5.68 -16.93 7.71
C VAL A 242 -5.13 -17.68 6.49
N GLY A 243 -5.96 -18.44 5.76
CA GLY A 243 -5.68 -19.08 4.48
C GLY A 243 -5.10 -18.23 3.33
N ILE A 244 -5.49 -16.96 3.11
CA ILE A 244 -4.90 -16.17 1.99
C ILE A 244 -3.50 -15.66 2.36
N TYR A 245 -3.33 -15.15 3.58
CA TYR A 245 -2.01 -14.81 4.09
C TYR A 245 -1.13 -16.04 4.19
N HIS A 246 -1.67 -17.17 4.64
CA HIS A 246 -0.99 -18.46 4.65
C HIS A 246 -0.59 -18.88 3.24
N ASN A 247 -1.42 -18.69 2.20
CA ASN A 247 -1.06 -19.04 0.82
C ASN A 247 -0.04 -18.08 0.18
N ILE A 248 -0.11 -16.77 0.46
CA ILE A 248 0.87 -15.78 -0.01
C ILE A 248 2.20 -15.96 0.71
N VAL A 249 2.16 -16.11 2.04
CA VAL A 249 3.35 -16.40 2.86
C VAL A 249 3.91 -17.77 2.52
N LYS A 250 3.09 -18.81 2.25
CA LYS A 250 3.57 -20.13 1.82
C LYS A 250 4.20 -20.10 0.42
N ARG A 251 3.62 -19.34 -0.53
CA ARG A 251 4.23 -19.12 -1.86
C ARG A 251 5.54 -18.33 -1.78
N ASN A 252 5.60 -17.28 -0.95
CA ASN A 252 6.80 -16.47 -0.77
C ASN A 252 7.85 -17.14 0.13
N ALA A 253 7.45 -17.94 1.12
CA ALA A 253 8.33 -18.78 1.93
C ALA A 253 8.90 -19.93 1.11
N ALA A 254 8.15 -20.49 0.15
CA ALA A 254 8.69 -21.42 -0.82
C ALA A 254 9.76 -20.74 -1.71
N LEU A 255 9.56 -19.47 -2.11
CA LEU A 255 10.59 -18.67 -2.80
C LEU A 255 11.85 -18.46 -1.94
N ILE A 256 11.69 -18.08 -0.67
CA ILE A 256 12.81 -17.90 0.27
C ILE A 256 13.52 -19.23 0.55
N ASN A 257 12.79 -20.32 0.75
CA ASN A 257 13.35 -21.65 0.90
C ASN A 257 14.07 -22.10 -0.38
N SER A 258 13.51 -21.81 -1.56
CA SER A 258 14.17 -22.13 -2.83
C SER A 258 15.45 -21.32 -3.02
N PHE A 259 15.52 -20.08 -2.52
CA PHE A 259 16.75 -19.29 -2.53
C PHE A 259 17.83 -19.93 -1.64
N TYR A 260 17.45 -20.41 -0.45
CA TYR A 260 18.34 -21.16 0.45
C TYR A 260 18.85 -22.46 -0.18
N ASP A 261 18.01 -23.15 -0.95
CA ASP A 261 18.37 -24.37 -1.67
C ASP A 261 19.14 -24.10 -2.98
N SER A 262 19.09 -22.89 -3.53
CA SER A 262 19.59 -22.56 -4.86
C SER A 262 21.11 -22.36 -4.98
N THR A 263 21.86 -22.40 -3.88
CA THR A 263 23.34 -22.28 -3.93
C THR A 263 24.08 -23.40 -3.20
N PRO A 264 23.99 -24.66 -3.68
CA PRO A 264 24.73 -25.79 -3.10
C PRO A 264 26.24 -25.53 -3.02
N ALA A 265 26.82 -24.88 -4.02
CA ALA A 265 28.25 -24.58 -4.08
C ALA A 265 28.72 -23.64 -2.95
N LEU A 266 27.95 -22.57 -2.66
CA LEU A 266 28.25 -21.65 -1.56
C LEU A 266 28.17 -22.36 -0.20
N LYS A 267 27.14 -23.19 -0.01
CA LYS A 267 26.98 -23.98 1.22
C LYS A 267 28.15 -24.94 1.41
N THR A 268 28.53 -25.67 0.37
CA THR A 268 29.66 -26.62 0.42
C THR A 268 30.98 -25.92 0.72
N ASN A 269 31.27 -24.80 0.04
CA ASN A 269 32.50 -24.04 0.27
C ASN A 269 32.56 -23.44 1.68
N PHE A 270 31.44 -22.90 2.16
CA PHE A 270 31.32 -22.38 3.52
C PHE A 270 31.55 -23.48 4.57
N LEU A 271 30.87 -24.62 4.45
CA LEU A 271 31.04 -25.75 5.36
C LEU A 271 32.46 -26.32 5.33
N LYS A 272 33.09 -26.38 4.14
CA LYS A 272 34.49 -26.80 4.00
C LYS A 272 35.44 -25.84 4.73
N ALA A 273 35.28 -24.53 4.55
CA ALA A 273 36.09 -23.53 5.23
C ALA A 273 35.90 -23.58 6.75
N PHE A 274 34.65 -23.76 7.20
CA PHE A 274 34.33 -23.92 8.62
C PHE A 274 34.91 -25.20 9.21
N LYS A 275 34.89 -26.31 8.48
CA LYS A 275 35.49 -27.57 8.91
C LYS A 275 36.96 -27.40 9.22
N THR A 276 37.71 -26.80 8.30
CA THR A 276 39.15 -26.51 8.49
C THR A 276 39.37 -25.64 9.73
N LYS A 277 38.66 -24.51 9.86
CA LYS A 277 38.82 -23.60 11.01
C LYS A 277 38.42 -24.27 12.35
N CYS A 278 37.32 -25.02 12.39
CA CYS A 278 36.91 -25.76 13.58
C CYS A 278 37.97 -26.79 13.99
N SER A 279 38.51 -27.57 13.05
CA SER A 279 39.54 -28.58 13.35
C SER A 279 40.84 -27.97 13.87
N GLU A 280 41.17 -26.75 13.46
CA GLU A 280 42.35 -26.02 13.95
C GLU A 280 42.15 -25.43 15.37
N ASN A 281 40.94 -24.99 15.71
CA ASN A 281 40.67 -24.26 16.96
C ASN A 281 40.01 -25.13 18.06
N VAL A 282 39.34 -26.23 17.69
CA VAL A 282 38.63 -27.14 18.61
C VAL A 282 38.90 -28.59 18.18
N PRO A 283 39.97 -29.22 18.69
CA PRO A 283 40.45 -30.51 18.19
C PRO A 283 39.49 -31.68 18.39
N ASP A 284 38.62 -31.65 19.41
CA ASP A 284 37.74 -32.77 19.76
C ASP A 284 36.26 -32.45 19.47
N GLY A 285 35.76 -32.90 18.32
CA GLY A 285 34.32 -32.89 18.02
C GLY A 285 33.70 -31.51 17.77
N GLY A 286 34.51 -30.45 17.66
CA GLY A 286 34.01 -29.08 17.52
C GLY A 286 33.18 -28.86 16.25
N TYR A 287 33.59 -29.47 15.13
CA TYR A 287 32.87 -29.38 13.87
C TYR A 287 31.55 -30.16 13.88
N GLU A 288 31.53 -31.33 14.52
CA GLU A 288 30.32 -32.14 14.73
C GLU A 288 29.33 -31.37 15.61
N ALA A 289 29.80 -30.74 16.69
CA ALA A 289 28.98 -29.90 17.55
C ALA A 289 28.41 -28.69 16.79
N PHE A 290 29.21 -28.02 15.95
CA PHE A 290 28.74 -26.95 15.08
C PHE A 290 27.64 -27.45 14.13
N THR A 291 27.85 -28.58 13.47
CA THR A 291 26.91 -29.15 12.49
C THR A 291 25.58 -29.52 13.15
N LEU A 292 25.62 -30.18 14.32
CA LEU A 292 24.43 -30.53 15.10
C LEU A 292 23.64 -29.26 15.51
N ASN A 293 24.32 -28.20 15.94
CA ASN A 293 23.67 -26.95 16.30
C ASN A 293 23.12 -26.20 15.09
N LEU A 294 23.76 -26.30 13.92
CA LEU A 294 23.26 -25.74 12.67
C LEU A 294 21.96 -26.42 12.24
N GLU A 295 21.91 -27.75 12.32
CA GLU A 295 20.70 -28.53 12.04
C GLU A 295 19.58 -28.22 13.03
N SER A 296 19.90 -28.17 14.33
CA SER A 296 18.95 -27.81 15.39
C SER A 296 18.38 -26.40 15.20
N ALA A 297 19.23 -25.41 14.92
CA ALA A 297 18.81 -24.04 14.63
C ALA A 297 17.92 -23.97 13.38
N THR A 298 18.28 -24.69 12.33
CA THR A 298 17.49 -24.77 11.09
C THR A 298 16.11 -25.37 11.36
N HIS A 299 16.05 -26.46 12.13
CA HIS A 299 14.80 -27.11 12.51
C HIS A 299 13.93 -26.20 13.39
N CYS A 300 14.54 -25.53 14.38
CA CYS A 300 13.87 -24.56 15.25
C CYS A 300 13.27 -23.40 14.44
N ILE A 301 14.04 -22.78 13.54
CA ILE A 301 13.55 -21.69 12.68
C ILE A 301 12.41 -22.18 11.78
N ARG A 302 12.53 -23.35 11.16
CA ARG A 302 11.49 -23.92 10.30
C ARG A 302 10.19 -24.18 11.08
N ASN A 303 10.28 -24.74 12.28
CA ASN A 303 9.09 -24.99 13.11
C ASN A 303 8.47 -23.67 13.58
N LYS A 304 9.30 -22.73 14.09
CA LYS A 304 8.81 -21.42 14.54
C LYS A 304 8.19 -20.60 13.41
N THR A 305 8.75 -20.61 12.21
CA THR A 305 8.16 -19.91 11.05
C THR A 305 6.88 -20.57 10.55
N ARG A 306 6.68 -21.87 10.79
CA ARG A 306 5.42 -22.56 10.51
C ARG A 306 4.32 -22.21 11.52
N ASP A 307 4.67 -22.24 12.81
CA ASP A 307 3.72 -22.08 13.91
C ASP A 307 3.41 -20.59 14.17
N GLU A 308 4.39 -19.71 13.94
CA GLU A 308 4.34 -18.27 14.14
C GLU A 308 4.83 -17.52 12.87
N PRO A 309 4.01 -17.46 11.80
CA PRO A 309 4.47 -16.97 10.50
C PRO A 309 4.89 -15.50 10.49
N ILE A 310 5.86 -15.20 9.63
CA ILE A 310 6.28 -13.81 9.36
C ILE A 310 5.08 -12.97 8.85
N PHE A 311 5.03 -11.70 9.26
CA PHE A 311 3.93 -10.76 9.06
C PHE A 311 2.63 -11.03 9.85
N VAL A 312 2.47 -12.23 10.43
CA VAL A 312 1.39 -12.51 11.39
C VAL A 312 1.88 -12.21 12.81
N THR A 313 3.07 -12.67 13.14
CA THR A 313 3.74 -12.41 14.41
C THR A 313 4.27 -10.97 14.44
N PRO A 314 4.18 -10.22 15.56
CA PRO A 314 4.84 -8.93 15.68
C PRO A 314 6.35 -9.03 15.43
N ALA A 315 6.95 -8.01 14.82
CA ALA A 315 8.36 -8.03 14.43
C ALA A 315 9.30 -8.33 15.60
N ILE A 316 9.03 -7.75 16.77
CA ILE A 316 9.82 -7.93 17.99
C ILE A 316 9.81 -9.40 18.42
N ASP A 317 8.64 -10.03 18.43
CA ASP A 317 8.49 -11.43 18.85
C ASP A 317 9.12 -12.39 17.84
N PHE A 318 8.94 -12.13 16.55
CA PHE A 318 9.54 -12.93 15.49
C PHE A 318 11.07 -12.90 15.55
N LYS A 319 11.66 -11.71 15.78
CA LYS A 319 13.10 -11.52 15.99
C LYS A 319 13.61 -12.26 17.23
N ALA A 320 12.87 -12.19 18.33
CA ALA A 320 13.21 -12.90 19.57
C ALA A 320 13.20 -14.43 19.38
N ASN A 321 12.25 -14.96 18.61
CA ASN A 321 12.21 -16.39 18.29
C ASN A 321 13.40 -16.82 17.45
N VAL A 322 13.78 -16.05 16.43
CA VAL A 322 15.00 -16.33 15.63
C VAL A 322 16.24 -16.33 16.52
N ASN A 323 16.40 -15.32 17.38
CA ASN A 323 17.52 -15.25 18.34
C ASN A 323 17.60 -16.49 19.23
N ARG A 324 16.46 -16.93 19.78
CA ARG A 324 16.40 -18.13 20.63
C ARG A 324 16.83 -19.39 19.87
N CYS A 325 16.45 -19.51 18.60
CA CYS A 325 16.83 -20.65 17.77
C CYS A 325 18.31 -20.71 17.43
N VAL A 326 19.00 -19.56 17.31
CA VAL A 326 20.41 -19.52 16.85
C VAL A 326 21.43 -19.31 17.96
N TRP A 327 21.01 -19.08 19.21
CA TRP A 327 21.92 -18.71 20.29
C TRP A 327 23.04 -19.75 20.52
N ASN A 328 22.68 -21.04 20.62
CA ASN A 328 23.67 -22.11 20.76
C ASN A 328 24.61 -22.20 19.54
N LEU A 329 24.05 -22.02 18.33
CA LEU A 329 24.84 -22.03 17.10
C LEU A 329 25.88 -20.92 17.11
N ILE A 330 25.53 -19.71 17.55
CA ILE A 330 26.48 -18.58 17.67
C ILE A 330 27.65 -18.96 18.57
N GLU A 331 27.38 -19.46 19.77
CA GLU A 331 28.42 -19.83 20.73
C GLU A 331 29.39 -20.88 20.14
N LYS A 332 28.85 -21.95 19.54
CA LYS A 332 29.69 -23.01 18.97
C LYS A 332 30.45 -22.55 17.72
N THR A 333 29.84 -21.68 16.92
CA THR A 333 30.50 -21.08 15.76
C THR A 333 31.66 -20.18 16.19
N GLN A 334 31.50 -19.41 17.28
CA GLN A 334 32.59 -18.58 17.81
C GLN A 334 33.76 -19.40 18.33
N ALA A 335 33.50 -20.56 18.95
CA ALA A 335 34.57 -21.45 19.40
C ALA A 335 35.43 -21.99 18.24
N CYS A 336 34.83 -22.18 17.06
CA CYS A 336 35.53 -22.66 15.87
C CYS A 336 36.37 -21.59 15.12
N LEU A 337 36.21 -20.32 15.46
CA LEU A 337 36.80 -19.22 14.71
C LEU A 337 38.02 -18.63 15.43
N PRO A 338 39.05 -18.19 14.68
CA PRO A 338 40.15 -17.44 15.26
C PRO A 338 39.65 -16.10 15.85
N GLU A 339 40.41 -15.53 16.78
CA GLU A 339 39.98 -14.38 17.59
C GLU A 339 39.47 -13.19 16.77
N ASN A 340 40.16 -12.87 15.67
CA ASN A 340 39.81 -11.78 14.76
C ASN A 340 38.54 -12.04 13.91
N GLU A 341 38.01 -13.27 13.92
CA GLU A 341 36.82 -13.68 13.17
C GLU A 341 35.64 -14.05 14.09
N LYS A 342 35.83 -14.12 15.42
CA LYS A 342 34.74 -14.43 16.39
C LYS A 342 33.55 -13.47 16.35
N TYR A 343 33.70 -12.31 15.72
CA TYR A 343 32.59 -11.38 15.49
C TYR A 343 31.57 -11.92 14.46
N TRP A 344 32.00 -12.82 13.57
CA TRP A 344 31.26 -13.28 12.39
C TRP A 344 29.85 -13.79 12.68
N PRO A 345 29.63 -14.68 13.69
CA PRO A 345 28.30 -15.25 13.92
C PRO A 345 27.29 -14.21 14.37
N LYS A 346 27.73 -13.24 15.19
CA LYS A 346 26.90 -12.12 15.64
C LYS A 346 26.64 -11.13 14.49
N PHE A 347 27.64 -10.85 13.67
CA PHE A 347 27.49 -10.02 12.47
C PHE A 347 26.45 -10.60 11.50
N TYR A 348 26.48 -11.91 11.27
CA TYR A 348 25.50 -12.59 10.42
C TYR A 348 24.09 -12.57 11.03
N LEU A 349 23.97 -12.77 12.35
CA LEU A 349 22.70 -12.59 13.05
C LEU A 349 22.17 -11.17 12.88
N ASP A 350 23.00 -10.14 13.04
CA ASP A 350 22.59 -8.75 12.86
C ASP A 350 22.07 -8.49 11.44
N ILE A 351 22.68 -9.09 10.41
CA ILE A 351 22.15 -9.04 9.03
C ILE A 351 20.75 -9.65 8.98
N ILE A 352 20.54 -10.85 9.55
CA ILE A 352 19.21 -11.50 9.57
C ILE A 352 18.18 -10.62 10.29
N GLN A 353 18.54 -10.06 11.44
CA GLN A 353 17.66 -9.19 12.23
C GLN A 353 17.27 -7.93 11.44
N ASN A 354 18.23 -7.31 10.74
CA ASN A 354 17.97 -6.16 9.89
C ASN A 354 17.14 -6.53 8.64
N LEU A 355 17.33 -7.73 8.08
CA LEU A 355 16.49 -8.23 6.99
C LEU A 355 15.06 -8.46 7.45
N ILE A 356 14.85 -8.94 8.69
CA ILE A 356 13.51 -9.02 9.28
C ILE A 356 12.91 -7.61 9.37
N ASP A 357 13.63 -6.63 9.91
CA ASP A 357 13.15 -5.23 9.97
C ASP A 357 12.78 -4.72 8.56
N PHE A 358 13.64 -4.93 7.55
CA PHE A 358 13.36 -4.61 6.15
C PHE A 358 12.05 -5.21 5.65
N LEU A 359 11.81 -6.50 5.94
CA LEU A 359 10.59 -7.19 5.54
C LEU A 359 9.36 -6.53 6.17
N TYR A 360 9.39 -6.21 7.47
CA TYR A 360 8.27 -5.57 8.16
C TYR A 360 8.04 -4.13 7.71
N ASP A 361 9.10 -3.35 7.52
CA ASP A 361 9.05 -1.97 7.04
C ASP A 361 8.51 -1.87 5.60
N ASN A 362 8.73 -2.92 4.80
CA ASN A 362 8.28 -2.99 3.41
C ASN A 362 7.10 -3.96 3.20
N LYS A 363 6.43 -4.40 4.27
CA LYS A 363 5.36 -5.42 4.21
C LYS A 363 4.28 -5.10 3.18
N ASP A 364 3.87 -3.83 3.08
CA ASP A 364 2.80 -3.43 2.17
C ASP A 364 3.24 -3.53 0.69
N ILE A 365 4.50 -3.21 0.40
CA ILE A 365 5.05 -3.39 -0.95
C ILE A 365 5.20 -4.88 -1.25
N LEU A 366 5.76 -5.65 -0.31
CA LEU A 366 6.04 -7.08 -0.46
C LEU A 366 4.77 -7.94 -0.59
N LEU A 367 3.70 -7.60 0.13
CA LEU A 367 2.42 -8.30 0.07
C LEU A 367 1.59 -7.93 -1.19
N HIS A 368 1.96 -6.84 -1.87
CA HIS A 368 1.28 -6.36 -3.09
C HIS A 368 2.13 -6.49 -4.35
N ILE A 369 3.25 -7.23 -4.30
CA ILE A 369 4.14 -7.51 -5.45
C ILE A 369 3.36 -8.00 -6.66
N SER A 370 2.48 -8.99 -6.49
CA SER A 370 1.74 -9.61 -7.61
C SER A 370 0.74 -8.67 -8.27
N THR A 371 0.38 -7.56 -7.62
CA THR A 371 -0.56 -6.57 -8.15
C THR A 371 0.13 -5.39 -8.82
N ARG A 372 1.48 -5.34 -8.82
CA ARG A 372 2.26 -4.30 -9.46
C ARG A 372 2.89 -4.85 -10.73
N ALA A 373 2.34 -4.45 -11.88
CA ALA A 373 2.81 -4.92 -13.19
C ALA A 373 4.30 -4.62 -13.39
N GLU A 374 4.78 -3.44 -12.96
CA GLU A 374 6.18 -3.04 -13.10
C GLU A 374 7.12 -3.95 -12.32
N LEU A 375 6.74 -4.28 -11.08
CA LEU A 375 7.54 -5.13 -10.21
C LEU A 375 7.59 -6.56 -10.75
N MET A 376 6.45 -7.06 -11.25
CA MET A 376 6.38 -8.37 -11.90
C MET A 376 7.23 -8.42 -13.16
N ASN A 377 7.17 -7.39 -14.00
CA ASN A 377 8.01 -7.28 -15.20
C ASN A 377 9.50 -7.27 -14.84
N CYS A 378 9.89 -6.49 -13.83
CA CYS A 378 11.25 -6.49 -13.30
C CYS A 378 11.68 -7.90 -12.85
N PHE A 379 10.88 -8.58 -12.04
CA PHE A 379 11.19 -9.95 -11.60
C PHE A 379 11.28 -10.95 -12.76
N GLN A 380 10.46 -10.80 -13.79
CA GLN A 380 10.56 -11.64 -14.99
C GLN A 380 11.88 -11.38 -15.75
N ASN A 381 12.33 -10.13 -15.84
CA ASN A 381 13.64 -9.80 -16.42
C ASN A 381 14.78 -10.46 -15.63
N PHE A 382 14.69 -10.51 -14.30
CA PHE A 382 15.66 -11.22 -13.45
C PHE A 382 15.56 -12.75 -13.53
N LYS A 383 14.44 -13.30 -13.99
CA LYS A 383 14.32 -14.75 -14.23
C LYS A 383 15.04 -15.21 -15.50
N GLN A 384 15.25 -14.30 -16.46
CA GLN A 384 15.98 -14.61 -17.69
C GLN A 384 17.41 -15.04 -17.39
N ASN A 385 17.88 -16.10 -18.05
CA ASN A 385 19.20 -16.70 -17.80
C ASN A 385 20.36 -15.70 -17.98
N ASN A 386 20.25 -14.78 -18.93
CA ASN A 386 21.29 -13.79 -19.19
C ASN A 386 21.42 -12.81 -18.01
N THR A 387 20.29 -12.27 -17.52
CA THR A 387 20.27 -11.41 -16.35
C THR A 387 20.77 -12.13 -15.10
N LYS A 388 20.39 -13.40 -14.90
CA LYS A 388 20.93 -14.20 -13.79
C LYS A 388 22.45 -14.31 -13.83
N LYS A 389 23.03 -14.54 -15.01
CA LYS A 389 24.50 -14.59 -15.20
C LYS A 389 25.14 -13.24 -14.92
N GLU A 390 24.57 -12.14 -15.41
CA GLU A 390 25.07 -10.78 -15.14
C GLU A 390 25.05 -10.44 -13.66
N VAL A 391 23.96 -10.78 -12.96
CA VAL A 391 23.84 -10.57 -11.51
C VAL A 391 24.77 -11.49 -10.74
N ALA A 392 24.94 -12.75 -11.18
CA ALA A 392 25.86 -13.70 -10.55
C ALA A 392 27.30 -13.17 -10.54
N LYS A 393 27.73 -12.45 -11.61
CA LYS A 393 29.04 -11.78 -11.64
C LYS A 393 29.23 -10.76 -10.53
N CYS A 394 28.17 -10.13 -10.02
CA CYS A 394 28.27 -9.26 -8.85
C CYS A 394 28.70 -10.02 -7.58
N PHE A 395 28.48 -11.33 -7.54
CA PHE A 395 28.83 -12.22 -6.43
C PHE A 395 30.08 -13.08 -6.71
N GLU A 396 30.64 -13.02 -7.93
CA GLU A 396 31.92 -13.62 -8.29
C GLU A 396 33.05 -12.79 -7.66
N VAL A 397 33.22 -12.95 -6.35
CA VAL A 397 34.31 -12.31 -5.62
C VAL A 397 35.41 -13.35 -5.42
N PRO A 398 36.70 -13.01 -5.65
CA PRO A 398 37.81 -13.92 -5.37
C PRO A 398 37.73 -14.47 -3.93
N GLU A 399 38.21 -15.71 -3.78
CA GLU A 399 38.03 -16.57 -2.60
C GLU A 399 38.05 -15.80 -1.28
N ILE A 400 37.06 -16.08 -0.43
CA ILE A 400 36.99 -15.50 0.92
C ILE A 400 37.99 -16.25 1.79
N ASN A 401 39.27 -15.97 1.59
CA ASN A 401 40.35 -16.53 2.39
C ASN A 401 40.45 -15.86 3.77
N SER A 402 39.73 -14.74 3.96
CA SER A 402 39.67 -14.01 5.22
C SER A 402 38.23 -13.58 5.54
N LEU A 403 37.77 -13.89 6.76
CA LEU A 403 36.52 -13.37 7.31
C LEU A 403 36.79 -12.12 8.16
N ARG A 404 37.71 -11.25 7.73
CA ARG A 404 37.91 -9.94 8.38
C ARG A 404 36.74 -9.00 8.08
N LYS A 405 36.34 -8.22 9.09
CA LYS A 405 35.14 -7.36 9.03
C LYS A 405 35.20 -6.30 7.94
N ASP A 406 36.34 -5.63 7.80
CA ASP A 406 36.57 -4.62 6.77
C ASP A 406 36.51 -5.19 5.35
N VAL A 407 37.13 -6.35 5.13
CA VAL A 407 37.10 -7.04 3.84
C VAL A 407 35.67 -7.45 3.48
N VAL A 408 34.92 -8.02 4.43
CA VAL A 408 33.52 -8.40 4.19
C VAL A 408 32.66 -7.18 3.89
N CYS A 409 32.79 -6.12 4.67
CA CYS A 409 31.98 -4.91 4.52
C CYS A 409 32.24 -4.19 3.19
N TRP A 410 33.51 -4.13 2.77
CA TRP A 410 33.89 -3.64 1.45
C TRP A 410 33.24 -4.50 0.34
N LYS A 411 33.30 -5.84 0.45
CA LYS A 411 32.66 -6.75 -0.51
C LYS A 411 31.15 -6.56 -0.58
N LEU A 412 30.46 -6.45 0.55
CA LEU A 412 29.01 -6.21 0.60
C LEU A 412 28.61 -4.89 -0.05
N THR A 413 29.45 -3.86 0.10
CA THR A 413 29.23 -2.54 -0.54
C THR A 413 29.38 -2.63 -2.05
N ASN A 414 30.43 -3.31 -2.54
CA ASN A 414 30.59 -3.54 -3.99
C ASN A 414 29.45 -4.37 -4.60
N ILE A 415 29.00 -5.40 -3.87
CA ILE A 415 27.84 -6.20 -4.28
C ILE A 415 26.60 -5.32 -4.38
N LYS A 416 26.35 -4.46 -3.38
CA LYS A 416 25.23 -3.50 -3.42
C LYS A 416 25.31 -2.66 -4.68
N ASP A 417 26.45 -2.04 -4.95
CA ASP A 417 26.57 -1.08 -6.05
C ASP A 417 26.41 -1.80 -7.40
N CYS A 418 27.01 -2.97 -7.56
CA CYS A 418 26.86 -3.81 -8.76
C CYS A 418 25.40 -4.27 -8.97
N VAL A 419 24.76 -4.82 -7.94
CA VAL A 419 23.37 -5.31 -8.06
C VAL A 419 22.41 -4.14 -8.26
N SER A 420 22.63 -2.99 -7.62
CA SER A 420 21.80 -1.81 -7.81
C SER A 420 21.88 -1.30 -9.25
N ASP A 421 23.07 -1.28 -9.84
CA ASP A 421 23.27 -0.96 -11.26
C ASP A 421 22.53 -1.96 -12.18
N GLN A 422 22.61 -3.26 -11.89
CA GLN A 422 21.86 -4.28 -12.66
C GLN A 422 20.34 -4.09 -12.53
N VAL A 423 19.83 -3.78 -11.34
CA VAL A 423 18.41 -3.47 -11.13
C VAL A 423 18.00 -2.24 -11.93
N GLN A 424 18.78 -1.17 -11.89
CA GLN A 424 18.49 0.07 -12.63
C GLN A 424 18.52 -0.13 -14.14
N LYS A 425 19.41 -0.99 -14.66
CA LYS A 425 19.49 -1.31 -16.09
C LYS A 425 18.32 -2.14 -16.59
N LYS A 426 17.81 -3.07 -15.77
CA LYS A 426 16.84 -4.09 -16.21
C LYS A 426 15.41 -3.79 -15.81
N CYS A 427 15.21 -2.86 -14.88
CA CYS A 427 13.89 -2.48 -14.41
C CYS A 427 13.64 -1.01 -14.76
N ILE A 428 12.45 -0.72 -15.28
CA ILE A 428 11.97 0.66 -15.45
C ILE A 428 12.18 1.39 -14.12
N ARG A 429 12.57 2.68 -14.15
CA ARG A 429 12.88 3.53 -12.99
C ARG A 429 11.65 3.71 -12.09
N ASP A 430 11.23 2.63 -11.46
CA ASP A 430 10.11 2.56 -10.55
C ASP A 430 10.61 2.91 -9.15
N VAL A 431 9.93 3.86 -8.54
CA VAL A 431 10.28 4.39 -7.22
C VAL A 431 10.24 3.28 -6.15
N ALA A 432 9.32 2.31 -6.27
CA ALA A 432 9.20 1.22 -5.31
C ALA A 432 10.30 0.17 -5.47
N ILE A 433 10.72 -0.15 -6.70
CA ILE A 433 11.86 -1.04 -6.95
C ILE A 433 13.13 -0.43 -6.37
N ASN A 434 13.39 0.85 -6.67
CA ASN A 434 14.56 1.55 -6.15
C ASN A 434 14.54 1.62 -4.62
N LYS A 435 13.38 1.92 -4.03
CA LYS A 435 13.21 1.91 -2.57
C LYS A 435 13.49 0.52 -1.98
N LEU A 436 12.91 -0.54 -2.54
CA LEU A 436 13.12 -1.91 -2.05
C LEU A 436 14.58 -2.33 -2.13
N THR A 437 15.25 -2.08 -3.26
CA THR A 437 16.67 -2.40 -3.44
C THR A 437 17.54 -1.64 -2.45
N ASN A 438 17.30 -0.33 -2.30
CA ASN A 438 18.04 0.50 -1.35
C ASN A 438 17.81 0.06 0.10
N ASP A 439 16.56 -0.19 0.51
CA ASP A 439 16.24 -0.61 1.87
C ASP A 439 16.81 -2.01 2.18
N PHE A 440 16.78 -2.93 1.21
CA PHE A 440 17.39 -4.26 1.33
C PHE A 440 18.89 -4.19 1.58
N PHE A 441 19.62 -3.43 0.76
CA PHE A 441 21.06 -3.29 0.94
C PHE A 441 21.43 -2.44 2.17
N LYS A 442 20.60 -1.45 2.52
CA LYS A 442 20.73 -0.72 3.78
C LYS A 442 20.62 -1.66 4.97
N ALA A 443 19.73 -2.65 4.94
CA ALA A 443 19.60 -3.65 5.98
C ALA A 443 20.84 -4.57 6.07
N ILE A 444 21.34 -5.06 4.93
CA ILE A 444 22.52 -5.93 4.87
C ILE A 444 23.80 -5.22 5.34
N ILE A 445 24.00 -3.96 4.93
CA ILE A 445 25.23 -3.21 5.22
C ILE A 445 25.18 -2.52 6.59
N LYS A 446 24.02 -2.47 7.26
CA LYS A 446 23.89 -1.80 8.57
C LYS A 446 24.93 -2.24 9.63
N PRO A 447 25.32 -3.52 9.75
CA PRO A 447 26.38 -3.95 10.68
C PRO A 447 27.80 -3.45 10.33
N CYS A 448 27.99 -2.87 9.14
CA CYS A 448 29.25 -2.30 8.65
C CYS A 448 29.47 -0.82 9.01
N LYS A 449 28.51 -0.13 9.63
CA LYS A 449 28.59 1.32 9.92
C LYS A 449 29.69 1.76 10.90
N HIS A 450 30.42 0.82 11.49
CA HIS A 450 31.46 1.06 12.49
C HIS A 450 32.76 0.31 12.13
N VAL A 451 33.04 0.22 10.83
CA VAL A 451 34.22 -0.39 10.23
C VAL A 451 34.86 0.67 9.37
#